data_AF-A0A2M7VMA6-F1
#
_entry.id   AF-A0A2M7VMA6-F1
#
_cell.length_a   1.000
_cell.length_b   1.000
_cell.length_c   1.000
_cell.angle_alpha   90.00
_cell.angle_beta   90.00
_cell.angle_gamma   90.00
#
_symmetry.space_group_name_H-M   'P 1'
#
loop_
_entity.id
_entity.type
_entity.pdbx_description
1 polymer ?
#
loop_
_entity_poly.entity_id
_entity_poly.type
_entity_poly.pdbx_seq_one_letter_code
_entity_poly.pdbx_strand_id
1 'polypeptide(L)'
;QLGVKIETNQNVTKIVVENGIVKGVQVNEQFMTADFVVSGVDYHHSETLLDEQYRMYSEKYWNRKTFAPSALLFYVGFSKKLKNVSHHTLFFDSNFDQHAVEIYDRPQWPKNPLFYGSFPSMTDSSFAPDAHEAATFLIPIAPGLSDIPEIREEYFLKI
;
A
#
# COMPACT_ATOMS: atom_id res chain seq x y z
N GLN A 1 0.72 -23.52 18.59
CA GLN A 1 -0.32 -22.64 17.99
C GLN A 1 -1.46 -22.46 18.99
N LEU A 2 -2.11 -21.29 18.98
CA LEU A 2 -3.10 -20.88 20.00
C LEU A 2 -4.57 -21.06 19.54
N GLY A 3 -4.83 -21.85 18.49
CA GLY A 3 -6.20 -22.16 18.05
C GLY A 3 -6.87 -21.11 17.14
N VAL A 4 -6.14 -20.09 16.69
CA VAL A 4 -6.64 -19.13 15.69
C VAL A 4 -6.88 -19.83 14.36
N LYS A 5 -8.04 -19.57 13.75
CA LYS A 5 -8.37 -19.99 12.39
C LYS A 5 -8.15 -18.83 11.43
N ILE A 6 -7.45 -19.07 10.33
CA ILE A 6 -7.22 -18.10 9.26
C ILE A 6 -7.93 -18.63 8.03
N GLU A 7 -8.90 -17.86 7.53
CA GLU A 7 -9.64 -18.20 6.31
C GLU A 7 -9.30 -17.18 5.22
N THR A 8 -8.70 -17.64 4.12
CA THR A 8 -8.31 -16.80 2.97
C THR A 8 -9.36 -16.89 1.85
N ASN A 9 -9.35 -15.94 0.91
CA ASN A 9 -10.35 -15.85 -0.17
C ASN A 9 -11.80 -15.64 0.34
N GLN A 10 -11.90 -15.00 1.50
CA GLN A 10 -13.15 -14.70 2.19
C GLN A 10 -13.37 -13.19 2.15
N ASN A 11 -13.96 -12.68 1.07
CA ASN A 11 -14.18 -11.25 0.93
C ASN A 11 -15.35 -10.82 1.82
N VAL A 12 -15.06 -10.02 2.85
CA VAL A 12 -16.10 -9.43 3.71
C VAL A 12 -16.77 -8.30 2.94
N THR A 13 -18.07 -8.44 2.68
CA THR A 13 -18.85 -7.46 1.90
C THR A 13 -19.77 -6.60 2.76
N LYS A 14 -20.08 -7.04 3.99
CA LYS A 14 -20.91 -6.28 4.92
C LYS A 14 -20.63 -6.64 6.38
N ILE A 15 -20.66 -5.66 7.27
CA ILE A 15 -20.77 -5.86 8.72
C ILE A 15 -22.26 -5.76 9.07
N VAL A 16 -22.82 -6.83 9.60
CA VAL A 16 -24.26 -6.92 9.88
C VAL A 16 -24.52 -6.41 11.29
N VAL A 17 -25.35 -5.37 11.40
CA VAL A 17 -25.69 -4.73 12.68
C VAL A 17 -27.21 -4.63 12.81
N GLU A 18 -27.73 -5.15 13.91
CA GLU A 18 -29.16 -5.12 14.24
C GLU A 18 -29.36 -4.40 15.58
N ASN A 19 -30.21 -3.37 15.60
CA ASN A 19 -30.48 -2.56 16.78
C ASN A 19 -29.20 -2.02 17.46
N GLY A 20 -28.21 -1.61 16.66
CA GLY A 20 -26.92 -1.11 17.14
C GLY A 20 -25.97 -2.19 17.68
N ILE A 21 -26.28 -3.48 17.51
CA ILE A 21 -25.45 -4.60 17.96
C ILE A 21 -24.99 -5.40 16.75
N VAL A 22 -23.68 -5.64 16.65
CA VAL A 22 -23.11 -6.49 15.60
C VAL A 22 -23.62 -7.93 15.73
N LYS A 23 -23.92 -8.57 14.60
CA LYS A 23 -24.32 -9.99 14.54
C LYS A 23 -23.27 -10.86 13.84
N GLY A 24 -22.40 -10.23 13.06
CA GLY A 24 -21.40 -10.92 12.29
C GLY A 24 -21.05 -10.17 11.02
N VAL A 25 -20.54 -10.90 10.04
CA VAL A 25 -20.12 -10.37 8.75
C VAL A 25 -20.71 -11.20 7.61
N GLN A 26 -21.09 -10.53 6.54
CA GLN A 26 -21.34 -11.16 5.25
C GLN A 26 -19.99 -11.37 4.57
N VAL A 27 -19.70 -12.61 4.19
CA VAL A 27 -18.47 -13.05 3.57
C VAL A 27 -18.82 -13.80 2.30
N ASN A 28 -18.45 -13.25 1.14
CA ASN A 28 -18.95 -13.73 -0.15
C ASN A 28 -20.50 -13.80 -0.11
N GLU A 29 -21.09 -14.97 -0.30
CA GLU A 29 -22.54 -15.23 -0.23
C GLU A 29 -23.00 -15.84 1.11
N GLN A 30 -22.12 -15.95 2.10
CA GLN A 30 -22.41 -16.58 3.40
C GLN A 30 -22.37 -15.59 4.55
N PHE A 31 -23.24 -15.79 5.53
CA PHE A 31 -23.22 -15.03 6.77
C PHE A 31 -22.43 -15.78 7.85
N MET A 32 -21.44 -15.12 8.45
CA MET A 32 -20.64 -15.66 9.55
C MET A 32 -20.97 -14.90 10.84
N THR A 33 -21.49 -15.62 11.83
CA THR A 33 -21.85 -15.02 13.13
C THR A 33 -20.62 -14.70 13.96
N ALA A 34 -20.63 -13.55 14.62
CA ALA A 34 -19.60 -13.16 15.57
C ALA A 34 -20.17 -12.22 16.64
N ASP A 35 -19.74 -12.43 17.89
CA ASP A 35 -20.08 -11.54 19.01
C ASP A 35 -19.34 -10.20 18.93
N PHE A 36 -18.13 -10.23 18.36
CA PHE A 36 -17.27 -9.08 18.16
C PHE A 36 -16.66 -9.11 16.76
N VAL A 37 -16.57 -7.94 16.14
CA VAL A 37 -15.89 -7.74 14.87
C VAL A 37 -14.81 -6.68 15.06
N VAL A 38 -13.56 -7.05 14.78
CA VAL A 38 -12.43 -6.13 14.77
C VAL A 38 -11.99 -5.98 13.32
N SER A 39 -12.17 -4.77 12.78
CA SER A 39 -11.81 -4.47 11.40
C SER A 39 -10.33 -4.08 11.32
N GLY A 40 -9.55 -4.83 10.53
CA GLY A 40 -8.13 -4.55 10.27
C GLY A 40 -7.86 -3.85 8.93
N VAL A 41 -8.91 -3.35 8.26
CA VAL A 41 -8.81 -2.62 6.99
C VAL A 41 -8.83 -1.11 7.23
N ASP A 42 -8.61 -0.33 6.17
CA ASP A 42 -8.70 1.14 6.21
C ASP A 42 -10.05 1.62 6.79
N TYR A 43 -10.02 2.69 7.57
CA TYR A 43 -11.21 3.21 8.27
C TYR A 43 -12.34 3.60 7.33
N HIS A 44 -12.02 4.27 6.21
CA HIS A 44 -13.02 4.65 5.24
C HIS A 44 -13.62 3.39 4.61
N HIS A 45 -12.80 2.40 4.27
CA HIS A 45 -13.32 1.12 3.78
C HIS A 45 -14.20 0.38 4.81
N SER A 46 -13.81 0.31 6.08
CA SER A 46 -14.64 -0.29 7.15
C SER A 46 -16.02 0.37 7.25
N GLU A 47 -16.09 1.70 7.14
CA GLU A 47 -17.36 2.43 7.14
C GLU A 47 -18.23 2.05 5.94
N THR A 48 -17.65 1.81 4.76
CA THR A 48 -18.41 1.35 3.58
C THR A 48 -19.06 -0.01 3.75
N LEU A 49 -18.53 -0.86 4.65
CA LEU A 49 -19.11 -2.18 4.98
C LEU A 49 -20.30 -2.08 5.95
N LEU A 50 -20.53 -0.92 6.56
CA LEU A 50 -21.66 -0.66 7.45
C LEU A 50 -22.80 0.02 6.67
N ASP A 51 -24.03 -0.23 7.12
CA ASP A 51 -25.18 0.56 6.70
C ASP A 51 -24.99 2.03 7.14
N GLU A 52 -25.45 2.97 6.31
CA GLU A 52 -25.16 4.41 6.48
C GLU A 52 -25.50 4.95 7.89
N GLN A 53 -26.57 4.46 8.50
CA GLN A 53 -27.00 4.88 9.84
C GLN A 53 -26.03 4.52 10.97
N TYR A 54 -25.12 3.57 10.72
CA TYR A 54 -24.11 3.12 11.71
C TYR A 54 -22.71 3.68 11.42
N ARG A 55 -22.55 4.46 10.35
CA ARG A 55 -21.29 5.10 9.99
C ARG A 55 -21.02 6.30 10.90
N MET A 56 -19.77 6.46 11.34
CA MET A 56 -19.34 7.62 12.12
C MET A 56 -19.14 8.85 11.24
N TYR A 57 -18.70 8.67 9.99
CA TYR A 57 -18.28 9.76 9.11
C TYR A 57 -19.07 9.79 7.80
N SER A 58 -19.43 11.01 7.37
CA SER A 58 -20.07 11.22 6.06
C SER A 58 -19.06 11.19 4.91
N GLU A 59 -19.53 10.91 3.70
CA GLU A 59 -18.72 11.03 2.47
C GLU A 59 -18.09 12.43 2.32
N LYS A 60 -18.80 13.49 2.75
CA LYS A 60 -18.26 14.86 2.75
C LYS A 60 -17.05 15.04 3.67
N TYR A 61 -17.00 14.29 4.78
CA TYR A 61 -15.84 14.30 5.67
C TYR A 61 -14.64 13.65 4.97
N TRP A 62 -14.84 12.48 4.35
CA TRP A 62 -13.79 11.74 3.65
C TRP A 62 -13.25 12.49 2.43
N ASN A 63 -14.13 13.10 1.64
CA ASN A 63 -13.76 13.90 0.47
C ASN A 63 -12.91 15.14 0.79
N ARG A 64 -12.82 15.55 2.06
CA ARG A 64 -11.97 16.67 2.52
C ARG A 64 -10.64 16.20 3.10
N LYS A 65 -10.39 14.89 3.20
CA LYS A 65 -9.15 14.36 3.75
C LYS A 65 -8.08 14.29 2.67
N THR A 66 -6.89 14.76 3.05
CA THR A 66 -5.67 14.47 2.29
C THR A 66 -5.17 13.11 2.75
N PHE A 67 -5.17 12.14 1.85
CA PHE A 67 -4.59 10.82 2.09
C PHE A 67 -3.08 10.87 1.93
N ALA A 68 -2.39 9.92 2.57
CA ALA A 68 -0.95 9.75 2.41
C ALA A 68 -0.57 9.49 0.94
N PRO A 69 0.66 9.84 0.53
CA PRO A 69 1.14 9.58 -0.82
C PRO A 69 1.09 8.08 -1.12
N SER A 70 0.93 7.77 -2.40
CA SER A 70 1.07 6.42 -2.92
C SER A 70 2.54 6.12 -3.23
N ALA A 71 2.81 4.94 -3.78
CA ALA A 71 4.14 4.51 -4.18
C ALA A 71 4.12 3.81 -5.54
N LEU A 72 5.12 4.10 -6.37
CA LEU A 72 5.48 3.26 -7.51
C LEU A 72 6.59 2.29 -7.06
N LEU A 73 6.35 0.99 -7.25
CA LEU A 73 7.25 -0.08 -6.82
C LEU A 73 7.81 -0.83 -8.03
N PHE A 74 9.13 -0.97 -8.09
CA PHE A 74 9.82 -1.85 -9.03
C PHE A 74 10.50 -2.99 -8.29
N TYR A 75 10.23 -4.21 -8.70
CA TYR A 75 10.88 -5.42 -8.19
C TYR A 75 11.88 -5.90 -9.24
N VAL A 76 13.16 -5.82 -8.92
CA VAL A 76 14.25 -5.99 -9.89
C VAL A 76 15.19 -7.09 -9.44
N GLY A 77 15.40 -8.08 -10.30
CA GLY A 77 16.44 -9.08 -10.15
C GLY A 77 17.69 -8.68 -10.92
N PHE A 78 18.86 -8.81 -10.30
CA PHE A 78 20.15 -8.57 -10.92
C PHE A 78 20.91 -9.88 -11.04
N SER A 79 21.52 -10.11 -12.20
CA SER A 79 22.38 -11.28 -12.49
C SER A 79 23.74 -11.25 -11.78
N LYS A 80 23.94 -10.28 -10.89
CA LYS A 80 25.18 -10.05 -10.14
C LYS A 80 24.86 -9.41 -8.80
N LYS A 81 25.75 -9.59 -7.83
CA LYS A 81 25.76 -8.82 -6.58
C LYS A 81 26.01 -7.34 -6.84
N LEU A 82 25.26 -6.49 -6.14
CA LEU A 82 25.44 -5.04 -6.21
C LEU A 82 26.52 -4.58 -5.22
N LYS A 83 27.20 -3.48 -5.56
CA LYS A 83 28.22 -2.85 -4.71
C LYS A 83 27.77 -1.44 -4.34
N ASN A 84 28.27 -0.93 -3.22
CA ASN A 84 28.01 0.44 -2.73
C ASN A 84 26.53 0.74 -2.41
N VAL A 85 25.81 -0.30 -2.01
CA VAL A 85 24.43 -0.23 -1.53
C VAL A 85 24.36 -1.01 -0.22
N SER A 86 23.49 -0.57 0.68
CA SER A 86 23.17 -1.28 1.93
C SER A 86 21.77 -1.89 1.81
N HIS A 87 21.41 -2.80 2.72
CA HIS A 87 20.06 -3.40 2.76
C HIS A 87 18.97 -2.33 2.57
N HIS A 88 19.10 -1.18 3.23
CA HIS A 88 18.23 -0.02 3.06
C HIS A 88 19.07 1.17 2.58
N THR A 89 18.69 1.78 1.46
CA THR A 89 19.39 2.95 0.90
C THR A 89 18.37 3.97 0.42
N LEU A 90 18.51 5.23 0.85
CA LEU A 90 17.76 6.37 0.33
C LEU A 90 18.64 7.16 -0.63
N PHE A 91 18.13 7.43 -1.83
CA PHE A 91 18.84 8.16 -2.87
C PHE A 91 18.31 9.60 -2.92
N PHE A 92 19.14 10.54 -2.45
CA PHE A 92 18.85 11.97 -2.43
C PHE A 92 19.69 12.73 -3.44
N ASP A 93 19.36 12.60 -4.71
CA ASP A 93 20.05 13.25 -5.84
C ASP A 93 19.31 14.49 -6.38
N SER A 94 18.15 14.80 -5.82
CA SER A 94 17.22 15.84 -6.28
C SER A 94 16.60 16.62 -5.12
N ASN A 95 15.86 17.70 -5.42
CA ASN A 95 15.32 18.60 -4.39
C ASN A 95 14.10 17.97 -3.68
N PHE A 96 14.26 17.69 -2.40
CA PHE A 96 13.21 17.10 -1.55
C PHE A 96 11.96 17.96 -1.43
N ASP A 97 12.11 19.27 -1.21
CA ASP A 97 10.97 20.17 -1.03
C ASP A 97 10.10 20.21 -2.30
N GLN A 98 10.74 20.22 -3.48
CA GLN A 98 10.03 20.17 -4.74
C GLN A 98 9.27 18.85 -4.91
N HIS A 99 9.89 17.71 -4.59
CA HIS A 99 9.23 16.40 -4.65
C HIS A 99 8.05 16.33 -3.68
N ALA A 100 8.20 16.83 -2.45
CA ALA A 100 7.12 16.89 -1.47
C ALA A 100 5.91 17.71 -1.98
N VAL A 101 6.15 18.88 -2.58
CA VAL A 101 5.07 19.69 -3.20
C VAL A 101 4.35 18.89 -4.29
N GLU A 102 5.07 18.14 -5.12
CA GLU A 102 4.48 17.37 -6.24
C GLU A 102 3.61 16.19 -5.78
N ILE A 103 3.86 15.63 -4.59
CA ILE A 103 3.11 14.46 -4.09
C ILE A 103 2.04 14.80 -3.04
N TYR A 104 2.16 15.95 -2.36
CA TYR A 104 1.21 16.39 -1.33
C TYR A 104 0.33 17.56 -1.78
N ASP A 105 0.92 18.64 -2.28
CA ASP A 105 0.22 19.92 -2.48
C ASP A 105 -0.30 20.11 -3.90
N ARG A 106 0.45 19.63 -4.88
CA ARG A 106 0.14 19.70 -6.32
C ARG A 106 0.33 18.32 -6.96
N PRO A 107 -0.60 17.38 -6.69
CA PRO A 107 -0.53 16.00 -7.15
C PRO A 107 -0.14 15.88 -8.62
N GLN A 108 1.09 15.45 -8.87
CA GLN A 108 1.61 15.15 -10.20
C GLN A 108 2.71 14.10 -10.11
N TRP A 109 3.04 13.54 -11.27
CA TRP A 109 4.19 12.66 -11.46
C TRP A 109 5.49 13.45 -11.18
N PRO A 110 6.32 13.06 -10.18
CA PRO A 110 7.48 13.85 -9.77
C PRO A 110 8.56 13.94 -10.86
N LYS A 111 8.92 15.16 -11.26
CA LYS A 111 9.81 15.33 -12.44
C LYS A 111 11.18 14.67 -12.25
N ASN A 112 11.76 14.86 -11.08
CA ASN A 112 13.02 14.26 -10.62
C ASN A 112 12.71 13.51 -9.31
N PRO A 113 12.31 12.23 -9.39
CA PRO A 113 11.85 11.50 -8.22
C PRO A 113 13.01 11.12 -7.30
N LEU A 114 12.88 11.45 -6.02
CA LEU A 114 13.65 10.77 -4.98
C LEU A 114 13.13 9.35 -4.80
N PHE A 115 14.02 8.42 -4.50
CA PHE A 115 13.64 7.03 -4.37
C PHE A 115 14.40 6.30 -3.27
N TYR A 116 13.79 5.21 -2.85
CA TYR A 116 14.32 4.28 -1.88
C TYR A 116 14.64 2.96 -2.57
N GLY A 117 15.75 2.33 -2.17
CA GLY A 117 16.11 0.97 -2.57
C GLY A 117 16.21 0.04 -1.36
N SER A 118 15.52 -1.09 -1.43
CA SER A 118 15.63 -2.24 -0.52
C SER A 118 16.41 -3.35 -1.20
N PHE A 119 17.51 -3.81 -0.61
CA PHE A 119 18.39 -4.86 -1.12
C PHE A 119 18.51 -6.02 -0.10
N PRO A 120 17.41 -6.75 0.16
CA PRO A 120 17.35 -7.71 1.27
C PRO A 120 18.32 -8.88 1.11
N SER A 121 18.69 -9.25 -0.13
CA SER A 121 19.64 -10.32 -0.41
C SER A 121 21.09 -10.07 0.04
N MET A 122 21.37 -8.87 0.59
CA MET A 122 22.65 -8.55 1.24
C MET A 122 22.79 -9.15 2.63
N THR A 123 21.68 -9.27 3.37
CA THR A 123 21.70 -9.79 4.75
C THR A 123 20.96 -11.12 4.89
N ASP A 124 20.12 -11.46 3.91
CA ASP A 124 19.38 -12.71 3.88
C ASP A 124 19.45 -13.33 2.48
N SER A 125 20.27 -14.36 2.33
CA SER A 125 20.47 -15.05 1.05
C SER A 125 19.22 -15.75 0.52
N SER A 126 18.14 -15.89 1.28
CA SER A 126 16.88 -16.47 0.79
C SER A 126 16.15 -15.58 -0.23
N PHE A 127 16.49 -14.30 -0.29
CA PHE A 127 15.83 -13.32 -1.17
C PHE A 127 16.31 -13.36 -2.63
N ALA A 128 17.43 -13.99 -2.94
CA ALA A 128 17.95 -14.08 -4.31
C ALA A 128 18.79 -15.35 -4.52
N PRO A 129 18.88 -15.88 -5.76
CA PRO A 129 19.82 -16.95 -6.08
C PRO A 129 21.28 -16.60 -5.76
N ASP A 130 22.13 -17.61 -5.66
CA ASP A 130 23.57 -17.43 -5.48
C ASP A 130 24.14 -16.51 -6.56
N ALA A 131 25.03 -15.59 -6.15
CA ALA A 131 25.63 -14.55 -6.96
C ALA A 131 24.67 -13.50 -7.58
N HIS A 132 23.36 -13.54 -7.29
CA HIS A 132 22.35 -12.59 -7.77
C HIS A 132 21.94 -11.60 -6.66
N GLU A 133 21.27 -10.50 -7.04
CA GLU A 133 20.67 -9.54 -6.10
C GLU A 133 19.18 -9.38 -6.40
N ALA A 134 18.37 -9.22 -5.36
CA ALA A 134 16.99 -8.77 -5.47
C ALA A 134 16.89 -7.37 -4.88
N ALA A 135 16.25 -6.46 -5.60
CA ALA A 135 15.97 -5.11 -5.13
C ALA A 135 14.50 -4.75 -5.26
N THR A 136 14.01 -3.95 -4.32
CA THR A 136 12.74 -3.22 -4.45
C THR A 136 13.06 -1.73 -4.47
N PHE A 137 12.69 -1.06 -5.55
CA PHE A 137 12.75 0.39 -5.65
C PHE A 137 11.38 0.97 -5.37
N LEU A 138 11.33 2.02 -4.56
CA LEU A 138 10.11 2.73 -4.18
C LEU A 138 10.26 4.20 -4.51
N ILE A 139 9.35 4.71 -5.32
CA ILE A 139 9.21 6.13 -5.61
C ILE A 139 7.92 6.63 -4.95
N PRO A 140 7.99 7.56 -3.98
CA PRO A 140 6.79 8.23 -3.46
C PRO A 140 6.12 9.03 -4.58
N ILE A 141 4.82 8.82 -4.78
CA ILE A 141 4.01 9.51 -5.79
C ILE A 141 2.69 9.99 -5.20
N ALA A 142 2.02 10.93 -5.86
CA ALA A 142 0.68 11.33 -5.45
C ALA A 142 -0.33 10.19 -5.69
N PRO A 143 -1.40 10.06 -4.88
CA PRO A 143 -2.48 9.13 -5.16
C PRO A 143 -3.34 9.61 -6.35
N GLY A 144 -4.00 8.67 -7.03
CA GLY A 144 -4.97 9.00 -8.10
C GLY A 144 -4.36 9.51 -9.41
N LEU A 145 -3.05 9.36 -9.61
CA LEU A 145 -2.40 9.67 -10.87
C LEU A 145 -2.81 8.67 -11.96
N SER A 146 -2.89 9.15 -13.21
CA SER A 146 -3.04 8.25 -14.37
C SER A 146 -1.80 7.38 -14.48
N ASP A 147 -2.01 6.07 -14.50
CA ASP A 147 -0.96 5.06 -14.47
C ASP A 147 -1.04 4.19 -15.73
N ILE A 148 -0.07 4.36 -16.62
CA ILE A 148 0.06 3.64 -17.89
C ILE A 148 1.48 3.08 -18.05
N PRO A 149 1.66 1.97 -18.79
CA PRO A 149 2.96 1.30 -18.94
C PRO A 149 4.10 2.23 -19.37
N GLU A 150 3.84 3.18 -20.26
CA GLU A 150 4.83 4.11 -20.80
C GLU A 150 5.41 5.03 -19.73
N ILE A 151 4.55 5.48 -18.79
CA ILE A 151 5.00 6.30 -17.65
C ILE A 151 5.84 5.42 -16.71
N ARG A 152 5.40 4.19 -16.42
CA ARG A 152 6.17 3.28 -15.55
C ARG A 152 7.56 3.02 -16.12
N GLU A 153 7.68 2.82 -17.43
CA GLU A 153 8.97 2.64 -18.10
C GLU A 153 9.83 3.90 -18.03
N GLU A 154 9.26 5.10 -18.24
CA GLU A 154 9.98 6.37 -18.06
C GLU A 154 10.59 6.47 -16.66
N TYR A 155 9.83 6.15 -15.61
CA TYR A 155 10.30 6.21 -14.22
C TYR A 155 11.28 5.09 -13.88
N PHE A 156 11.15 3.91 -14.49
CA PHE A 156 12.11 2.83 -14.34
C PHE A 156 13.49 3.20 -14.90
N LEU A 157 13.53 3.98 -15.98
CA LEU A 157 14.80 4.44 -16.58
C LEU A 157 15.44 5.62 -15.82
N LYS A 158 14.72 6.24 -14.89
CA LYS A 158 15.24 7.32 -14.02
C LYS A 158 15.92 6.80 -12.76
N ILE A 159 15.77 5.51 -12.44
CA ILE A 159 16.43 4.84 -11.30
C ILE A 159 17.61 3.99 -11.77
#